data_AF-A0A127SGJ5-F1
#
_entry.id   AF-A0A127SGJ5-F1
#
_cell.length_a   1.000
_cell.length_b   1.000
_cell.length_c   1.000
_cell.angle_alpha   90.00
_cell.angle_beta   90.00
_cell.angle_gamma   90.00
#
_symmetry.space_group_name_H-M   'P 1'
#
loop_
_entity.id
_entity.type
_entity.pdbx_description
1 polymer ?
#
loop_
_entity_poly.entity_id
_entity_poly.type
_entity_poly.pdbx_seq_one_letter_code
_entity_poly.pdbx_strand_id
1 'polypeptide(L)'
;QADRAMLVFDPVRSKKRYSPASTFKIPHTLFALDAGAVRDEFQIFRWDGVNRGFAGHNQDQDLRSAMRNSTVWVYELFAKEIGDDKARRYLKKIDYGNADPSTSNGDYWIEGSLAISAQEQIAFLRKLYRNELPFRVEHQRLVKDLMIVEA
;
A
#
# COMPACT_ATOMS: atom_id res chain seq x y z
N GLN A 1 28.65 -4.19 4.65
CA GLN A 1 28.16 -2.85 4.24
C GLN A 1 27.78 -2.14 5.52
N ALA A 2 28.39 -0.98 5.82
CA ALA A 2 28.16 -0.30 7.11
C ALA A 2 26.66 0.01 7.26
N ASP A 3 26.06 -0.49 8.35
CA ASP A 3 24.70 -0.15 8.74
C ASP A 3 24.70 1.35 9.07
N ARG A 4 24.31 2.19 8.11
CA ARG A 4 24.20 3.63 8.34
C ARG A 4 23.21 3.82 9.47
N ALA A 5 23.68 4.43 10.57
CA ALA A 5 22.88 4.71 11.74
C ALA A 5 21.55 5.37 11.34
N MET A 6 20.44 4.83 11.85
CA MET A 6 19.12 5.40 11.64
C MET A 6 19.03 6.73 12.39
N LEU A 7 18.86 7.85 11.67
CA LEU A 7 18.56 9.13 12.28
C LEU A 7 17.07 9.17 12.63
N VAL A 8 16.75 9.40 13.90
CA VAL A 8 15.37 9.41 14.41
C VAL A 8 15.15 10.68 15.22
N PHE A 9 14.17 11.48 14.80
CA PHE A 9 13.61 12.55 15.62
C PHE A 9 12.34 12.04 16.32
N ASP A 10 12.16 12.39 17.59
CA ASP A 10 11.08 11.89 18.46
C ASP A 10 11.00 10.34 18.50
N PRO A 11 11.92 9.69 19.23
CA PRO A 11 11.97 8.23 19.30
C PRO A 11 10.69 7.58 19.84
N VAL A 12 9.99 8.26 20.76
CA VAL A 12 8.74 7.79 21.34
C VAL A 12 7.66 7.74 20.26
N ARG A 13 7.46 8.82 19.52
CA ARG A 13 6.48 8.85 18.42
C ARG A 13 6.89 7.91 17.29
N SER A 14 8.17 7.77 16.99
CA SER A 14 8.65 6.91 15.90
C SER A 14 8.29 5.42 16.08
N LYS A 15 8.08 4.98 17.33
CA LYS A 15 7.68 3.61 17.71
C LYS A 15 6.17 3.47 17.91
N LYS A 16 5.42 4.57 17.96
CA LYS A 16 3.96 4.52 18.09
C LYS A 16 3.35 4.16 16.74
N ARG A 17 2.45 3.18 16.74
CA ARG A 17 1.71 2.76 15.54
C ARG A 17 0.51 3.67 15.30
N TYR A 18 0.27 4.00 14.03
CA TYR A 18 -0.86 4.80 13.55
C TYR A 18 -1.47 4.12 12.32
N SER A 19 -2.69 4.52 11.95
CA SER A 19 -3.29 4.14 10.67
C SER A 19 -2.33 4.54 9.52
N PRO A 20 -2.01 3.62 8.59
CA PRO A 20 -1.14 3.95 7.46
C PRO A 20 -1.81 4.87 6.44
N ALA A 21 -3.14 4.95 6.42
CA ALA A 21 -3.91 5.68 5.41
C ALA A 21 -3.37 5.36 3.99
N SER A 22 -3.24 6.38 3.13
CA SER A 22 -2.78 6.19 1.75
C SER A 22 -1.35 5.67 1.60
N THR A 23 -0.51 5.65 2.65
CA THR A 23 0.82 5.00 2.54
C THR A 23 0.69 3.49 2.33
N PHE A 24 -0.44 2.89 2.75
CA PHE A 24 -0.73 1.47 2.54
C PHE A 24 -0.88 1.08 1.07
N LYS A 25 -1.07 2.04 0.16
CA LYS A 25 -1.10 1.78 -1.28
C LYS A 25 0.15 1.03 -1.77
N ILE A 26 1.32 1.28 -1.16
CA ILE A 26 2.58 0.61 -1.53
C ILE A 26 2.51 -0.92 -1.33
N PRO A 27 2.29 -1.46 -0.12
CA PRO A 27 2.11 -2.90 0.05
C PRO A 27 0.82 -3.42 -0.61
N HIS A 28 -0.25 -2.62 -0.67
CA HIS A 28 -1.51 -3.07 -1.27
C HIS A 28 -1.39 -3.34 -2.78
N THR A 29 -0.59 -2.56 -3.51
CA THR A 29 -0.28 -2.85 -4.92
C THR A 29 0.51 -4.16 -5.07
N LEU A 30 1.46 -4.47 -4.18
CA LEU A 30 2.12 -5.78 -4.18
C LEU A 30 1.12 -6.92 -3.98
N PHE A 31 0.18 -6.74 -3.06
CA PHE A 31 -0.83 -7.75 -2.75
C PHE A 31 -1.78 -7.96 -3.94
N ALA A 32 -2.17 -6.87 -4.62
CA ALA A 32 -3.03 -6.91 -5.79
C ALA A 32 -2.35 -7.65 -6.96
N LEU A 33 -1.08 -7.36 -7.22
CA LEU A 33 -0.28 -8.04 -8.24
C LEU A 33 -0.10 -9.54 -7.91
N ASP A 34 0.26 -9.88 -6.68
CA ASP A 34 0.44 -11.28 -6.25
C ASP A 34 -0.88 -12.07 -6.23
N ALA A 35 -1.99 -11.39 -5.92
CA ALA A 35 -3.32 -11.99 -5.91
C ALA A 35 -3.95 -12.15 -7.29
N GLY A 36 -3.41 -11.51 -8.34
CA GLY A 36 -4.03 -11.44 -9.66
C GLY A 36 -5.21 -10.46 -9.73
N ALA A 37 -5.39 -9.59 -8.73
CA ALA A 37 -6.43 -8.55 -8.72
C ALA A 37 -6.16 -7.43 -9.74
N VAL A 38 -4.91 -7.32 -10.17
CA VAL A 38 -4.47 -6.48 -11.29
C VAL A 38 -3.45 -7.27 -12.11
N ARG A 39 -3.59 -7.21 -13.44
CA ARG A 39 -2.72 -7.92 -14.38
C ARG A 39 -1.36 -7.24 -14.52
N ASP A 40 -1.37 -5.94 -14.76
CA ASP A 40 -0.20 -5.11 -15.06
C ASP A 40 -0.54 -3.62 -14.85
N GLU A 41 0.44 -2.75 -15.03
CA GLU A 41 0.30 -1.30 -14.95
C GLU A 41 -0.56 -0.66 -16.04
N PHE A 42 -0.89 -1.40 -17.11
CA PHE A 42 -1.70 -0.91 -18.23
C PHE A 42 -3.18 -1.27 -18.08
N GLN A 43 -3.54 -2.08 -17.08
CA GLN A 43 -4.94 -2.37 -16.80
C GLN A 43 -5.70 -1.09 -16.42
N ILE A 44 -6.76 -0.81 -17.18
CA ILE A 44 -7.65 0.31 -16.93
C ILE A 44 -8.78 -0.11 -16.00
N PHE A 45 -8.92 0.62 -14.90
CA PHE A 45 -10.08 0.60 -14.01
C PHE A 45 -11.04 1.71 -14.46
N ARG A 46 -12.21 1.33 -14.95
CA ARG A 46 -13.20 2.28 -15.46
C ARG A 46 -13.88 3.00 -14.30
N TRP A 47 -13.99 4.32 -14.43
CA TRP A 47 -14.73 5.16 -13.50
C TRP A 47 -16.23 4.89 -13.63
N ASP A 48 -16.91 4.82 -12.49
CA ASP A 48 -18.35 4.57 -12.39
C ASP A 48 -19.21 5.82 -12.60
N GLY A 49 -18.61 6.98 -12.88
CA GLY A 49 -19.30 8.25 -13.03
C GLY A 49 -19.65 8.95 -11.72
N VAL A 50 -19.32 8.37 -10.56
CA VAL A 50 -19.62 8.98 -9.26
C VAL A 50 -18.59 10.08 -8.94
N ASN A 51 -19.07 11.30 -8.72
CA ASN A 51 -18.23 12.44 -8.31
C ASN A 51 -17.80 12.29 -6.84
N ARG A 52 -16.49 12.17 -6.61
CA ARG A 52 -15.86 11.95 -5.28
C ARG A 52 -15.20 13.22 -4.69
N GLY A 53 -15.54 14.40 -5.20
CA GLY A 53 -15.07 15.70 -4.69
C GLY A 53 -13.65 16.08 -5.12
N PHE A 54 -12.72 15.13 -5.24
CA PHE A 54 -11.40 15.37 -5.82
C PHE A 54 -11.37 14.99 -7.30
N ALA A 55 -11.09 15.96 -8.17
CA ALA A 55 -11.14 15.77 -9.63
C ALA A 55 -10.26 14.62 -10.12
N GLY A 56 -9.10 14.38 -9.51
CA GLY A 56 -8.20 13.29 -9.89
C GLY A 56 -8.79 11.88 -9.71
N HIS A 57 -9.84 11.73 -8.90
CA HIS A 57 -10.56 10.45 -8.69
C HIS A 57 -11.70 10.23 -9.68
N ASN A 58 -12.12 11.28 -10.41
CA ASN A 58 -13.30 11.27 -11.27
C ASN A 58 -12.94 10.99 -12.73
N GLN A 59 -12.16 9.95 -12.95
CA GLN A 59 -11.66 9.52 -14.25
C GLN A 59 -11.20 8.07 -14.18
N ASP A 60 -11.15 7.41 -15.33
CA ASP A 60 -10.52 6.10 -15.46
C ASP A 60 -9.10 6.13 -14.89
N GLN A 61 -8.68 5.01 -14.30
CA GLN A 61 -7.38 4.91 -13.65
C GLN A 61 -6.58 3.74 -14.21
N ASP A 62 -5.27 3.86 -14.15
CA ASP A 62 -4.34 2.74 -14.15
C ASP A 62 -3.62 2.68 -12.79
N LEU A 63 -2.64 1.77 -12.62
CA LEU A 63 -1.89 1.69 -11.35
C LEU A 63 -1.12 2.98 -11.03
N ARG A 64 -0.61 3.66 -12.06
CA ARG A 64 0.22 4.86 -11.90
C ARG A 64 -0.63 6.05 -11.50
N SER A 65 -1.75 6.29 -12.18
CA SER A 65 -2.68 7.36 -11.83
C SER A 65 -3.33 7.11 -10.47
N ALA A 66 -3.70 5.86 -10.15
CA ALA A 66 -4.30 5.51 -8.86
C ALA A 66 -3.33 5.71 -7.69
N MET A 67 -2.05 5.37 -7.86
CA MET A 67 -1.02 5.63 -6.85
C MET A 67 -0.74 7.13 -6.72
N ARG A 68 -0.53 7.84 -7.84
CA ARG A 68 -0.22 9.28 -7.88
C ARG A 68 -1.32 10.14 -7.27
N ASN A 69 -2.58 9.90 -7.65
CA ASN A 69 -3.73 10.67 -7.19
C ASN A 69 -4.29 10.16 -5.85
N SER A 70 -3.65 9.14 -5.26
CA SER A 70 -4.15 8.45 -4.07
C SER A 70 -5.61 8.01 -4.21
N THR A 71 -6.01 7.56 -5.41
CA THR A 71 -7.40 7.20 -5.76
C THR A 71 -7.88 6.00 -4.95
N VAL A 72 -8.63 6.26 -3.87
CA VAL A 72 -9.03 5.24 -2.88
C VAL A 72 -9.88 4.15 -3.51
N TRP A 73 -10.81 4.51 -4.40
CA TRP A 73 -11.76 3.55 -4.97
C TRP A 73 -11.12 2.42 -5.78
N VAL A 74 -9.93 2.63 -6.35
CA VAL A 74 -9.18 1.55 -7.01
C VAL A 74 -8.66 0.52 -5.99
N TYR A 75 -8.22 0.99 -4.82
CA TYR A 75 -7.70 0.13 -3.76
C TYR A 75 -8.82 -0.55 -2.97
N GLU A 76 -10.03 0.02 -2.94
CA GLU A 76 -11.25 -0.67 -2.48
C GLU A 76 -11.55 -1.90 -3.35
N LEU A 77 -11.39 -1.79 -4.69
CA LEU A 77 -11.53 -2.94 -5.59
C LEU A 77 -10.51 -4.03 -5.29
N PHE A 78 -9.25 -3.66 -5.03
CA PHE A 78 -8.22 -4.61 -4.64
C PHE A 78 -8.53 -5.29 -3.31
N ALA A 79 -8.97 -4.54 -2.30
CA ALA A 79 -9.35 -5.10 -1.01
C ALA A 79 -10.46 -6.15 -1.17
N LYS A 80 -11.48 -5.84 -1.97
CA LYS A 80 -12.60 -6.74 -2.24
C LYS A 80 -12.14 -8.05 -2.90
N GLU A 81 -11.26 -7.96 -3.90
CA GLU A 81 -10.75 -9.13 -4.63
C GLU A 81 -9.78 -9.97 -3.78
N ILE A 82 -8.96 -9.33 -2.95
CA ILE A 82 -8.00 -10.00 -2.08
C ILE A 82 -8.72 -10.72 -0.93
N GLY A 83 -9.68 -10.06 -0.29
CA GLY A 83 -10.40 -10.54 0.89
C GLY A 83 -9.56 -10.57 2.18
N ASP A 84 -10.24 -10.50 3.32
CA ASP A 84 -9.62 -10.30 4.65
C ASP A 84 -8.61 -11.39 5.03
N ASP A 85 -8.94 -12.65 4.76
CA ASP A 85 -8.07 -13.78 5.08
C ASP A 85 -6.73 -13.71 4.35
N LYS A 86 -6.75 -13.34 3.07
CA LYS A 86 -5.54 -13.21 2.26
C LYS A 86 -4.78 -11.94 2.63
N ALA A 87 -5.49 -10.83 2.88
CA ALA A 87 -4.91 -9.60 3.39
C ALA A 87 -4.15 -9.84 4.70
N ARG A 88 -4.76 -10.54 5.67
CA ARG A 88 -4.12 -10.91 6.94
C ARG A 88 -2.88 -11.78 6.73
N ARG A 89 -2.94 -12.76 5.83
CA ARG A 89 -1.76 -13.58 5.48
C ARG A 89 -0.65 -12.73 4.88
N TYR A 90 -0.96 -11.83 3.96
CA TYR A 90 0.05 -10.95 3.36
C TYR A 90 0.68 -10.00 4.38
N LEU A 91 -0.12 -9.34 5.20
CA LEU A 91 0.35 -8.44 6.24
C LEU A 91 1.31 -9.14 7.21
N LYS A 92 0.97 -10.36 7.64
CA LYS A 92 1.86 -11.20 8.46
C LYS A 92 3.13 -11.60 7.69
N LYS A 93 2.99 -11.99 6.42
CA LYS A 93 4.09 -12.45 5.55
C LYS A 93 5.18 -11.39 5.38
N ILE A 94 4.82 -10.09 5.42
CA ILE A 94 5.79 -8.98 5.31
C ILE A 94 6.11 -8.28 6.63
N ASP A 95 5.55 -8.74 7.75
CA ASP A 95 5.72 -8.12 9.08
C ASP A 95 5.26 -6.64 9.12
N TYR A 96 4.04 -6.38 8.61
CA TYR A 96 3.50 -5.02 8.49
C TYR A 96 2.72 -4.59 9.74
N GLY A 97 3.41 -3.93 10.68
CA GLY A 97 2.79 -3.32 11.85
C GLY A 97 2.07 -4.34 12.73
N ASN A 98 0.80 -4.10 13.06
CA ASN A 98 -0.03 -5.05 13.81
C ASN A 98 -0.67 -6.16 12.95
N ALA A 99 -0.50 -6.11 11.62
CA ALA A 99 -1.04 -7.07 10.66
C ALA A 99 -2.54 -7.36 10.81
N ASP A 100 -3.33 -6.32 11.12
CA ASP A 100 -4.76 -6.46 11.40
C ASP A 100 -5.65 -5.76 10.38
N PRO A 101 -6.23 -6.49 9.41
CA PRO A 101 -7.18 -5.94 8.46
C PRO A 101 -8.62 -5.88 8.99
N SER A 102 -8.87 -6.04 10.30
CA SER A 102 -10.24 -5.94 10.81
C SER A 102 -10.78 -4.51 10.73
N THR A 103 -12.04 -4.39 10.33
CA THR A 103 -12.77 -3.13 10.27
C THR A 103 -14.25 -3.36 10.56
N SER A 104 -14.91 -2.44 11.26
CA SER A 104 -16.37 -2.43 11.45
C SER A 104 -17.09 -1.56 10.43
N ASN A 105 -16.38 -0.62 9.81
CA ASN A 105 -16.88 0.26 8.76
C ASN A 105 -15.71 0.77 7.91
N GLY A 106 -15.93 0.94 6.61
CA GLY A 106 -14.92 1.46 5.69
C GLY A 106 -13.69 0.57 5.56
N ASP A 107 -12.61 1.14 5.03
CA ASP A 107 -11.39 0.43 4.71
C ASP A 107 -10.49 0.20 5.91
N TYR A 108 -9.94 -1.02 6.04
CA TYR A 108 -9.12 -1.38 7.20
C TYR A 108 -7.82 -0.57 7.35
N TRP A 109 -7.34 0.07 6.28
CA TRP A 109 -6.14 0.91 6.27
C TRP A 109 -6.44 2.40 6.47
N ILE A 110 -7.71 2.82 6.51
CA ILE A 110 -8.13 4.21 6.75
C ILE A 110 -8.84 4.29 8.10
N GLU A 111 -9.96 3.59 8.23
CA GLU A 111 -10.90 3.66 9.36
C GLU A 111 -10.84 2.42 10.27
N GLY A 112 -10.17 1.35 9.83
CA GLY A 112 -10.08 0.11 10.61
C GLY A 112 -8.86 0.01 11.53
N SER A 113 -8.52 -1.25 11.83
CA SER A 113 -7.58 -1.58 12.91
C SER A 113 -6.11 -1.59 12.48
N LEU A 114 -5.81 -1.49 11.18
CA LEU A 114 -4.44 -1.60 10.70
C LEU A 114 -3.59 -0.44 11.22
N ALA A 115 -2.49 -0.75 11.88
CA ALA A 115 -1.60 0.25 12.44
C ALA A 115 -0.13 -0.14 12.28
N ILE A 116 0.70 0.83 11.91
CA ILE A 116 2.15 0.68 11.70
C ILE A 116 2.90 1.92 12.23
N SER A 117 4.09 1.74 12.76
CA SER A 117 4.97 2.81 13.24
C SER A 117 5.91 3.32 12.15
N ALA A 118 6.55 4.47 12.39
CA ALA A 118 7.52 5.02 11.44
C ALA A 118 8.75 4.09 11.26
N GLN A 119 9.22 3.46 12.34
CA GLN A 119 10.33 2.50 12.25
C GLN A 119 9.98 1.26 11.41
N GLU A 120 8.76 0.75 11.59
CA GLU A 120 8.26 -0.40 10.81
C GLU A 120 8.03 -0.03 9.33
N GLN A 121 7.53 1.17 9.03
CA GLN A 121 7.45 1.70 7.66
C GLN A 121 8.84 1.70 6.99
N ILE A 122 9.87 2.19 7.67
CA ILE A 122 11.25 2.18 7.15
C ILE A 122 11.78 0.76 6.98
N ALA A 123 11.49 -0.15 7.91
CA ALA A 123 11.89 -1.55 7.79
C ALA A 123 11.26 -2.22 6.56
N PHE A 124 9.96 -2.00 6.32
CA PHE A 124 9.26 -2.44 5.12
C PHE A 124 9.88 -1.85 3.84
N LEU A 125 10.08 -0.53 3.78
CA LEU A 125 10.63 0.15 2.60
C LEU A 125 12.06 -0.28 2.29
N ARG A 126 12.89 -0.58 3.30
CA ARG A 126 14.24 -1.13 3.11
C ARG A 126 14.19 -2.50 2.43
N LYS A 127 13.28 -3.38 2.86
CA LYS A 127 13.08 -4.70 2.21
C LYS A 127 12.59 -4.52 0.77
N LEU A 128 11.61 -3.64 0.53
CA LEU A 128 11.12 -3.32 -0.82
C LEU A 128 12.25 -2.80 -1.73
N TYR A 129 13.05 -1.86 -1.22
CA TYR A 129 14.16 -1.27 -1.95
C TYR A 129 15.14 -2.34 -2.44
N ARG A 130 15.50 -3.28 -1.57
CA ARG A 130 16.44 -4.37 -1.84
C ARG A 130 15.82 -5.57 -2.60
N ASN A 131 14.52 -5.53 -2.89
CA ASN A 131 13.75 -6.65 -3.43
C ASN A 131 13.72 -7.89 -2.51
N GLU A 132 13.77 -7.68 -1.20
CA GLU A 132 13.83 -8.72 -0.17
C GLU A 132 12.44 -9.11 0.37
N LEU A 133 11.36 -8.51 -0.12
CA LEU A 133 10.02 -8.96 0.23
C LEU A 133 9.73 -10.30 -0.46
N PRO A 134 8.91 -11.19 0.14
CA PRO A 134 8.60 -12.51 -0.39
C PRO A 134 7.53 -12.45 -1.49
N PHE A 135 7.76 -11.59 -2.49
CA PHE A 135 6.97 -11.41 -3.70
C PHE A 135 7.90 -11.46 -4.92
N ARG A 136 7.32 -11.71 -6.09
CA ARG A 136 8.03 -11.65 -7.38
C ARG A 136 8.82 -10.33 -7.51
N VAL A 137 10.07 -10.42 -7.93
CA VAL A 137 11.00 -9.27 -8.00
C VAL A 137 10.47 -8.20 -8.97
N GLU A 138 9.84 -8.64 -10.05
CA GLU A 138 9.14 -7.79 -11.03
C GLU A 138 8.01 -6.97 -10.39
N HIS A 139 7.21 -7.54 -9.48
CA HIS A 139 6.18 -6.78 -8.77
C HIS A 139 6.80 -5.71 -7.87
N GLN A 140 7.90 -6.05 -7.18
CA GLN A 140 8.63 -5.10 -6.33
C GLN A 140 9.27 -3.97 -7.14
N ARG A 141 9.80 -4.26 -8.33
CA ARG A 141 10.33 -3.25 -9.25
C ARG A 141 9.22 -2.35 -9.77
N LEU A 142 8.08 -2.93 -10.18
CA LEU A 142 6.94 -2.16 -10.66
C LEU A 142 6.42 -1.20 -9.59
N VAL A 143 6.21 -1.67 -8.35
CA VAL A 143 5.74 -0.79 -7.26
C VAL A 143 6.72 0.36 -7.01
N LYS A 144 8.03 0.13 -7.05
CA LYS A 144 9.02 1.21 -6.93
C LYS A 144 8.95 2.22 -8.08
N ASP A 145 8.69 1.75 -9.29
CA ASP A 145 8.50 2.62 -10.46
C ASP A 145 7.22 3.48 -10.34
N LEU A 146 6.12 2.89 -9.88
CA LEU A 146 4.86 3.60 -9.64
C LEU A 146 4.96 4.68 -8.55
N MET A 147 5.90 4.52 -7.61
CA MET A 147 6.17 5.48 -6.54
C MET A 147 6.95 6.72 -7.00
N ILE A 148 7.53 6.71 -8.21
CA ILE A 148 8.27 7.86 -8.75
C ILE A 148 7.26 8.93 -9.13
N VAL A 149 7.32 10.05 -8.42
CA VAL A 149 6.63 11.29 -8.79
C VAL A 149 7.69 12.16 -9.45
N GLU A 150 7.60 12.37 -10.76
CA GLU A 150 8.45 13.36 -11.43
C GLU A 150 8.21 14.75 -10.81
N ALA A 151 9.30 15.46 -10.56
CA ALA A 151 9.32 16.82 -10.00
C ALA A 151 9.04 17.87 -11.07
#